data_AF-A0A9N9BSH5-F1
#
_entry.id   AF-A0A9N9BSH5-F1
#
_cell.length_a   1.000
_cell.length_b   1.000
_cell.length_c   1.000
_cell.angle_alpha   90.00
_cell.angle_beta   90.00
_cell.angle_gamma   90.00
#
_symmetry.space_group_name_H-M   'P 1'
#
loop_
_entity.id
_entity.type
_entity.pdbx_description
1 polymer ?
#
loop_
_entity_poly.entity_id
_entity_poly.type
_entity_poly.pdbx_seq_one_letter_code
_entity_poly.pdbx_strand_id
1 'polypeptide(L)'
;MDELLEHVKNTVIKDEMDDEIIILNVGGVKFETTRSSLIAHPETTLGKLLNPKNPEALKPVKPGSNEYFIDRNGHAFYFILEYYRTGEILWGDEIFESKEFKEFPVTKRAIELEIEYFKIPIDTEKRAA
;
A
#
# COMPACT_ATOMS: atom_id res chain seq x y z
N MET A 1 19.09 -0.78 -33.77
CA MET A 1 18.88 -2.17 -33.30
C MET A 1 19.06 -2.25 -31.79
N ASP A 2 20.04 -1.55 -31.22
CA ASP A 2 20.26 -1.48 -29.77
C ASP A 2 19.15 -0.72 -29.00
N GLU A 3 18.66 0.43 -29.50
CA GLU A 3 17.56 1.18 -28.84
C GLU A 3 16.24 0.40 -28.77
N LEU A 4 15.92 -0.38 -29.81
CA LEU A 4 14.72 -1.23 -29.83
C LEU A 4 14.84 -2.39 -28.82
N LEU A 5 16.02 -3.00 -28.70
CA LEU A 5 16.27 -4.05 -27.72
C LEU A 5 16.21 -3.51 -26.28
N GLU A 6 16.72 -2.30 -26.05
CA GLU A 6 16.66 -1.65 -24.74
C GLU A 6 15.23 -1.23 -24.36
N HIS A 7 14.46 -0.71 -25.31
CA HIS A 7 13.04 -0.43 -25.11
C HIS A 7 12.26 -1.71 -24.78
N VAL A 8 12.47 -2.79 -25.54
CA VAL A 8 11.81 -4.08 -25.29
C VAL A 8 12.19 -4.64 -23.91
N LYS A 9 13.47 -4.60 -23.53
CA LYS A 9 13.91 -5.01 -22.18
C LYS A 9 13.25 -4.19 -21.08
N ASN A 10 13.19 -2.87 -21.23
CA ASN A 10 12.56 -2.00 -20.24
C ASN A 10 11.05 -2.24 -20.13
N THR A 11 10.36 -2.54 -21.24
CA THR A 11 8.95 -2.90 -21.22
C THR A 11 8.72 -4.24 -20.51
N VAL A 12 9.52 -5.27 -20.82
CA VAL A 12 9.41 -6.58 -20.17
C VAL A 12 9.71 -6.51 -18.67
N ILE A 13 10.78 -5.82 -18.26
CA ILE A 13 11.11 -5.64 -16.84
C ILE A 13 10.01 -4.87 -16.11
N LYS A 14 9.43 -3.86 -16.76
CA LYS A 14 8.32 -3.09 -16.18
C LYS A 14 7.10 -3.97 -15.95
N ASP A 15 6.71 -4.78 -16.95
CA ASP A 15 5.54 -5.67 -16.82
C ASP A 15 5.79 -6.73 -15.72
N GLU A 16 7.00 -7.29 -15.61
CA GLU A 16 7.35 -8.22 -14.52
C GLU A 16 7.33 -7.56 -13.13
N MET A 17 7.72 -6.28 -13.03
CA MET A 17 7.69 -5.53 -11.78
C MET A 17 6.29 -5.07 -11.37
N ASP A 18 5.40 -4.81 -12.34
CA ASP A 18 4.03 -4.37 -12.08
C ASP A 18 3.21 -5.52 -11.43
N ASP A 19 3.47 -6.78 -11.80
CA ASP A 19 2.81 -7.96 -11.21
C ASP A 19 3.55 -8.58 -10.00
N GLU A 20 4.65 -7.95 -9.53
CA GLU A 20 5.40 -8.42 -8.37
C GLU A 20 4.52 -8.40 -7.11
N ILE A 21 4.31 -9.58 -6.50
CA ILE A 21 3.73 -9.68 -5.15
C ILE A 21 4.80 -9.25 -4.15
N ILE A 22 4.43 -8.31 -3.29
CA ILE A 22 5.26 -7.82 -2.18
C ILE A 22 4.57 -8.05 -0.84
N ILE A 23 5.38 -8.10 0.22
CA ILE A 23 4.89 -8.22 1.59
C ILE A 23 5.12 -6.88 2.30
N LEU A 24 4.05 -6.25 2.78
CA LEU A 24 4.11 -5.11 3.68
C LEU A 24 3.95 -5.61 5.11
N ASN A 25 5.02 -5.57 5.89
CA ASN A 25 5.00 -5.86 7.31
C ASN A 25 4.81 -4.57 8.09
N VAL A 26 3.58 -4.31 8.53
CA VAL A 26 3.18 -3.05 9.17
C VAL A 26 2.97 -3.28 10.66
N GLY A 27 3.92 -2.83 11.48
CA GLY A 27 3.87 -3.02 12.94
C GLY A 27 3.80 -4.50 13.36
N GLY A 28 4.27 -5.43 12.53
CA GLY A 28 4.21 -6.88 12.76
C GLY A 28 3.08 -7.61 12.03
N VAL A 29 2.11 -6.89 11.45
CA VAL A 29 1.03 -7.49 10.64
C VAL A 29 1.48 -7.55 9.18
N LYS A 30 1.42 -8.74 8.57
CA LYS A 30 1.87 -8.94 7.18
C LYS A 30 0.71 -8.86 6.21
N PHE A 31 0.87 -8.05 5.17
CA PHE A 31 -0.06 -7.92 4.06
C PHE A 31 0.62 -8.28 2.75
N GLU A 32 -0.05 -9.11 1.96
CA GLU A 32 0.37 -9.42 0.59
C GLU A 32 -0.45 -8.56 -0.40
N THR A 33 0.26 -7.95 -1.35
CA THR A 33 -0.35 -7.14 -2.41
C THR A 33 0.57 -7.09 -3.62
N THR A 34 0.07 -6.66 -4.78
CA THR A 34 0.92 -6.39 -5.93
C THR A 34 1.51 -4.99 -5.85
N ARG A 35 2.71 -4.82 -6.42
CA ARG A 35 3.34 -3.50 -6.57
C ARG A 35 2.47 -2.58 -7.44
N SER A 36 1.85 -3.10 -8.51
CA SER A 36 0.91 -2.37 -9.38
C SER A 36 -0.20 -1.66 -8.62
N SER A 37 -0.84 -2.34 -7.65
CA SER A 37 -1.93 -1.73 -6.87
C SER A 37 -1.47 -0.47 -6.13
N LEU A 38 -0.22 -0.42 -5.68
CA LEU A 38 0.30 0.71 -4.92
C LEU A 38 0.76 1.85 -5.83
N ILE A 39 1.44 1.53 -6.94
CA ILE A 39 1.92 2.54 -7.90
C ILE A 39 0.79 3.16 -8.74
N ALA A 40 -0.39 2.54 -8.79
CA ALA A 40 -1.59 3.11 -9.41
C ALA A 40 -2.02 4.43 -8.74
N HIS A 41 -1.57 4.68 -7.51
CA HIS A 41 -1.80 5.90 -6.74
C HIS A 41 -0.46 6.62 -6.45
N PRO A 42 0.22 7.18 -7.47
CA PRO A 42 1.55 7.77 -7.31
C PRO A 42 1.58 9.03 -6.42
N GLU A 43 0.43 9.60 -6.08
CA GLU A 43 0.29 10.72 -5.16
C GLU A 43 0.54 10.33 -3.70
N THR A 44 0.29 9.07 -3.33
CA THR A 44 0.38 8.58 -1.96
C THR A 44 1.83 8.28 -1.54
N THR A 45 2.05 8.06 -0.24
CA THR A 45 3.36 7.67 0.27
C THR A 45 3.82 6.32 -0.30
N LEU A 46 2.97 5.27 -0.30
CA LEU A 46 3.39 3.97 -0.82
C LEU A 46 3.60 3.97 -2.34
N GLY A 47 2.75 4.69 -3.09
CA GLY A 47 2.93 4.83 -4.54
C GLY A 47 4.26 5.50 -4.91
N LYS A 48 4.76 6.43 -4.07
CA LYS A 48 6.08 7.06 -4.23
C LYS A 48 7.23 6.17 -3.79
N LEU A 49 7.07 5.50 -2.65
CA LEU A 49 8.11 4.69 -2.02
C LEU A 49 8.41 3.40 -2.79
N LEU A 50 7.39 2.81 -3.42
CA LEU A 50 7.51 1.55 -4.17
C LEU A 50 7.58 1.76 -5.68
N ASN A 51 7.68 3.01 -6.12
CA ASN A 51 7.89 3.33 -7.53
C ASN A 51 9.27 2.81 -7.97
N PRO A 52 9.36 1.99 -9.04
CA PRO A 52 10.64 1.52 -9.58
C PRO A 52 11.62 2.66 -9.95
N LYS A 53 11.09 3.85 -10.25
CA LYS A 53 11.89 5.06 -10.54
C LYS A 53 12.56 5.66 -9.30
N ASN A 54 12.27 5.15 -8.10
CA ASN A 54 12.81 5.62 -6.83
C ASN A 54 13.33 4.46 -5.95
N PRO A 55 14.32 3.68 -6.42
CA PRO A 55 14.73 2.43 -5.79
C PRO A 55 15.34 2.59 -4.38
N GLU A 56 15.77 3.80 -4.00
CA GLU A 56 16.36 4.06 -2.69
C GLU A 56 15.34 4.39 -1.59
N ALA A 57 14.07 4.61 -1.95
CA ALA A 57 13.09 5.18 -1.02
C ALA A 57 12.53 4.18 -0.01
N LEU A 58 12.37 2.92 -0.39
CA LEU A 58 11.98 1.85 0.52
C LEU A 58 12.81 0.59 0.26
N LYS A 59 13.62 0.24 1.25
CA LYS A 59 14.50 -0.92 1.17
C LYS A 59 13.80 -2.15 1.74
N PRO A 60 13.94 -3.32 1.11
CA PRO A 60 13.43 -4.55 1.68
C PRO A 60 14.14 -4.88 2.98
N VAL A 61 13.47 -5.61 3.87
CA VAL A 61 13.96 -6.00 5.20
C VAL A 61 15.26 -6.79 5.10
N LYS A 62 15.42 -7.58 4.03
CA LYS A 62 16.66 -8.32 3.70
C LYS A 62 17.01 -8.14 2.23
N PRO A 63 18.31 -8.14 1.88
CA PRO A 63 18.74 -8.21 0.48
C PRO A 63 18.09 -9.39 -0.24
N GLY A 64 17.46 -9.13 -1.39
CA GLY A 64 16.78 -10.16 -2.20
C GLY A 64 15.40 -10.59 -1.70
N SER A 65 14.87 -9.97 -0.63
CA SER A 65 13.48 -10.18 -0.22
C SER A 65 12.53 -9.15 -0.83
N ASN A 66 11.26 -9.50 -0.94
CA ASN A 66 10.13 -8.63 -1.31
C ASN A 66 9.32 -8.15 -0.08
N GLU A 67 9.88 -8.32 1.14
CA GLU A 67 9.26 -7.88 2.38
C GLU A 67 9.76 -6.49 2.77
N TYR A 68 8.85 -5.59 3.09
CA TYR A 68 9.11 -4.21 3.48
C TYR A 68 8.50 -3.94 4.86
N PHE A 69 9.30 -3.39 5.77
CA PHE A 69 8.82 -3.06 7.12
C PHE A 69 8.37 -1.60 7.21
N ILE A 70 7.22 -1.39 7.83
CA ILE A 70 6.63 -0.08 8.07
C ILE A 70 6.26 0.01 9.55
N ASP A 71 6.85 0.96 10.26
CA ASP A 71 6.64 1.17 11.70
C ASP A 71 5.34 1.96 11.96
N ARG A 72 4.20 1.36 11.62
CA ARG A 72 2.84 1.93 11.72
C ARG A 72 1.85 0.89 12.28
N ASN A 73 0.62 1.32 12.54
CA ASN A 73 -0.42 0.43 13.06
C ASN A 73 -0.94 -0.52 11.97
N GLY A 74 -0.57 -1.80 12.06
CA GLY A 74 -0.98 -2.82 11.09
C GLY A 74 -2.48 -3.04 10.98
N HIS A 75 -3.23 -2.99 12.08
CA HIS A 75 -4.69 -3.19 12.02
C HIS A 75 -5.41 -2.03 11.35
N ALA A 76 -4.97 -0.80 11.60
CA ALA A 76 -5.49 0.38 10.90
C ALA A 76 -5.05 0.41 9.42
N PHE A 77 -3.87 -0.14 9.12
CA PHE A 77 -3.35 -0.21 7.76
C PHE A 77 -4.20 -1.05 6.82
N TYR A 78 -4.95 -2.05 7.32
CA TYR A 78 -5.90 -2.80 6.50
C TYR A 78 -6.81 -1.88 5.67
N PHE A 79 -7.37 -0.84 6.30
CA PHE A 79 -8.26 0.12 5.65
C PHE A 79 -7.55 0.96 4.58
N ILE A 80 -6.28 1.26 4.81
CA ILE A 80 -5.42 1.94 3.84
C ILE A 80 -5.18 1.03 2.63
N LEU A 81 -4.96 -0.27 2.85
CA LEU A 81 -4.77 -1.22 1.77
C LEU A 81 -6.04 -1.43 0.94
N GLU A 82 -7.22 -1.43 1.57
CA GLU A 82 -8.51 -1.49 0.87
C GLU A 82 -8.73 -0.28 -0.06
N TYR A 83 -8.21 0.90 0.28
CA TYR A 83 -8.23 2.04 -0.64
C TYR A 83 -7.45 1.76 -1.93
N TYR A 84 -6.26 1.15 -1.86
CA TYR A 84 -5.51 0.79 -3.08
C TYR A 84 -6.22 -0.27 -3.94
N ARG A 85 -7.16 -1.03 -3.36
CA ARG A 85 -7.92 -2.07 -4.07
C ARG A 85 -9.21 -1.53 -4.67
N THR A 86 -9.89 -0.63 -3.96
CA THR A 86 -11.27 -0.21 -4.27
C THR A 86 -11.39 1.25 -4.68
N GLY A 87 -10.41 2.09 -4.35
CA GLY A 87 -10.48 3.55 -4.46
C GLY A 87 -11.24 4.23 -3.32
N GLU A 88 -11.76 3.49 -2.33
CA GLU A 88 -12.51 4.01 -1.20
C GLU A 88 -11.94 3.55 0.14
N ILE A 89 -12.12 4.36 1.19
CA ILE A 89 -11.85 3.92 2.57
C ILE A 89 -13.12 3.26 3.10
N LEU A 90 -13.00 1.98 3.42
CA LEU A 90 -14.00 1.28 4.22
C LEU A 90 -13.89 1.80 5.65
N TRP A 91 -14.95 2.34 6.21
CA TRP A 91 -14.89 2.77 7.61
C TRP A 91 -15.11 1.55 8.50
N GLY A 92 -14.41 1.47 9.64
CA GLY A 92 -14.48 0.30 10.54
C GLY A 92 -15.91 -0.08 10.95
N ASP A 93 -16.82 0.91 10.96
CA ASP A 93 -18.24 0.69 11.16
C ASP A 93 -18.80 -0.20 10.04
N GLU A 94 -18.48 0.01 8.76
CA GLU A 94 -18.96 -0.82 7.64
C GLU A 94 -18.49 -2.30 7.70
N ILE A 95 -17.48 -2.64 8.50
CA ILE A 95 -16.92 -4.00 8.63
C ILE A 95 -17.45 -4.73 9.88
N PHE A 96 -18.68 -4.44 10.30
CA PHE A 96 -19.33 -4.80 11.59
C PHE A 96 -19.12 -6.22 12.15
N GLU A 97 -18.62 -7.20 11.40
CA GLU A 97 -18.65 -8.62 11.80
C GLU A 97 -17.35 -9.43 11.60
N SER A 98 -16.26 -8.80 11.17
CA SER A 98 -14.97 -9.50 11.08
C SER A 98 -14.47 -9.90 12.48
N LYS A 99 -14.18 -11.19 12.68
CA LYS A 99 -13.61 -11.71 13.95
C LYS A 99 -12.28 -11.04 14.29
N GLU A 100 -11.51 -10.68 13.28
CA GLU A 100 -10.19 -10.07 13.42
C GLU A 100 -10.27 -8.69 14.08
N PHE A 101 -11.25 -7.87 13.71
CA PHE A 101 -11.45 -6.55 14.32
C PHE A 101 -12.14 -6.59 15.69
N LYS A 102 -12.77 -7.72 16.07
CA LYS A 102 -13.27 -7.90 17.44
C LYS A 102 -12.13 -8.07 18.45
N GLU A 103 -11.05 -8.72 18.04
CA GLU A 103 -9.85 -8.89 18.87
C GLU A 103 -8.99 -7.62 18.87
N PHE A 104 -8.97 -6.88 17.76
CA PHE A 104 -8.21 -5.64 17.59
C PHE A 104 -9.11 -4.50 17.11
N PRO A 105 -9.88 -3.86 18.02
CA PRO A 105 -10.77 -2.78 17.64
C PRO A 105 -9.97 -1.61 17.06
N VAL A 106 -10.26 -1.25 15.81
CA VAL A 106 -9.67 -0.10 15.13
C VAL A 106 -10.64 1.07 15.20
N THR A 107 -10.20 2.19 15.78
CA THR A 107 -11.02 3.39 15.88
C THR A 107 -10.95 4.22 14.60
N LYS A 108 -11.99 5.00 14.30
CA LYS A 108 -11.97 6.00 13.22
C LYS A 108 -10.73 6.89 13.27
N ARG A 109 -10.35 7.34 14.48
CA ARG A 109 -9.15 8.16 14.69
C ARG A 109 -7.86 7.46 14.29
N ALA A 110 -7.74 6.15 14.55
CA ALA A 110 -6.57 5.39 14.13
C ALA A 110 -6.47 5.33 12.60
N ILE A 111 -7.60 5.14 11.91
CA ILE A 111 -7.65 5.14 10.43
C ILE A 111 -7.26 6.53 9.89
N GLU A 112 -7.79 7.61 10.45
CA GLU A 112 -7.47 8.99 10.05
C GLU A 112 -5.97 9.31 10.17
N LEU A 113 -5.32 8.85 11.25
CA LEU A 113 -3.87 9.03 11.43
C LEU A 113 -3.06 8.31 10.35
N GLU A 114 -3.51 7.14 9.89
CA GLU A 114 -2.86 6.43 8.79
C GLU A 114 -3.16 7.08 7.43
N ILE A 115 -4.38 7.58 7.20
CA ILE A 115 -4.74 8.37 6.01
C ILE A 115 -3.78 9.57 5.86
N GLU A 116 -3.54 10.30 6.95
CA GLU A 116 -2.61 11.43 6.99
C GLU A 116 -1.16 10.98 6.70
N TYR A 117 -0.70 9.92 7.37
CA TYR A 117 0.66 9.41 7.21
C TYR A 117 0.95 8.90 5.78
N PHE A 118 0.03 8.10 5.23
CA PHE A 118 0.15 7.55 3.87
C PHE A 118 -0.29 8.53 2.78
N LYS A 119 -0.76 9.73 3.16
CA LYS A 119 -1.20 10.79 2.24
C LYS A 119 -2.27 10.30 1.28
N ILE A 120 -3.26 9.58 1.80
CA ILE A 120 -4.39 9.11 1.00
C ILE A 120 -5.28 10.31 0.65
N PRO A 121 -5.55 10.59 -0.65
CA PRO A 121 -6.20 11.81 -1.11
C PRO A 121 -7.73 11.75 -1.00
N ILE A 122 -8.24 11.45 0.19
CA ILE A 122 -9.69 11.41 0.43
C ILE A 122 -10.13 12.58 1.31
N ASP A 123 -11.37 13.02 1.09
CA ASP A 123 -12.03 14.01 1.93
C ASP A 123 -12.74 13.30 3.09
N THR A 124 -12.12 13.32 4.26
CA THR A 124 -12.67 12.68 5.47
C THR A 124 -13.83 13.47 6.09
N GLU A 125 -13.97 14.75 5.75
CA GLU A 125 -15.02 15.63 6.27
C GLU A 125 -16.35 15.42 5.52
N LYS A 126 -16.31 15.14 4.21
CA LYS A 126 -17.51 14.91 3.39
C LYS A 126 -18.37 13.70 3.76
N ARG A 127 -17.85 12.70 4.49
CA ARG A 127 -18.62 11.53 4.96
C ARG A 127 -19.02 11.60 6.44
N ALA A 128 -18.76 12.72 7.12
CA ALA A 128 -19.20 12.93 8.50
C ALA A 128 -20.66 13.46 8.62
N ALA A 129 -21.43 13.42 7.54
CA ALA A 129 -22.82 13.90 7.45
C ALA A 129 -23.83 12.75 7.35
#